data_AF-A0A9E1R0U1-F1
#
_entry.id   AF-A0A9E1R0U1-F1
#
_cell.length_a   1.000
_cell.length_b   1.000
_cell.length_c   1.000
_cell.angle_alpha   90.00
_cell.angle_beta   90.00
_cell.angle_gamma   90.00
#
_symmetry.space_group_name_H-M   'P 1'
#
loop_
_entity.id
_entity.type
_entity.pdbx_description
1 polymer ?
#
loop_
_entity_poly.entity_id
_entity_poly.type
_entity_poly.pdbx_seq_one_letter_code
_entity_poly.pdbx_strand_id
1 'polypeptide(L)'
;MNLCLSHPEHGYYRKRDPLGRQGDFTTAPEISQMFGELIGIWCVERWQAMGSPASFNIVELGPGRGTLMSDALRAGKASPGFIEGLKLHLVEINDSLRRQQKQALKAYDPVWY
;
A
#
# COMPACT_ATOMS: atom_id res chain seq x y z
N MET A 1 9.07 -23.62 -3.56
CA MET A 1 9.14 -22.31 -2.86
C MET A 1 7.76 -21.77 -2.49
N ASN A 2 6.77 -21.74 -3.40
CA ASN A 2 5.42 -21.20 -3.13
C ASN A 2 4.77 -21.76 -1.85
N LEU A 3 4.73 -23.09 -1.69
CA LEU A 3 4.13 -23.74 -0.51
C LEU A 3 4.74 -23.24 0.81
N CYS A 4 6.06 -23.07 0.90
CA CYS A 4 6.73 -22.61 2.12
C CYS A 4 6.34 -21.17 2.50
N LEU A 5 5.98 -20.33 1.52
CA LEU A 5 5.70 -18.91 1.72
C LEU A 5 4.20 -18.65 1.96
N SER A 6 3.33 -19.36 1.25
CA SER A 6 1.90 -19.04 1.13
C SER A 6 0.95 -20.13 1.64
N HIS A 7 1.46 -21.29 2.12
CA HIS A 7 0.59 -22.36 2.61
C HIS A 7 -0.42 -21.82 3.63
N PRO A 8 -1.72 -22.15 3.50
CA PRO A 8 -2.77 -21.57 4.33
C PRO A 8 -2.53 -21.62 5.84
N GLU A 9 -1.88 -22.69 6.30
CA GLU A 9 -1.65 -22.93 7.72
C GLU A 9 -0.20 -22.75 8.18
N HIS A 10 0.76 -22.90 7.25
CA HIS A 10 2.19 -23.03 7.56
C HIS A 10 3.07 -22.04 6.77
N GLY A 11 2.46 -21.27 5.86
CA GLY A 11 3.15 -20.31 5.04
C GLY A 11 3.69 -19.17 5.91
N TYR A 12 4.95 -18.84 5.70
CA TYR A 12 5.64 -17.78 6.43
C TYR A 12 4.86 -16.45 6.44
N TYR A 13 4.28 -16.05 5.31
CA TYR A 13 3.57 -14.77 5.17
C TYR A 13 2.09 -14.82 5.58
N ARG A 14 1.53 -15.98 5.95
CA ARG A 14 0.08 -16.17 6.14
C ARG A 14 -0.42 -15.80 7.54
N LYS A 15 0.41 -16.00 8.58
CA LYS A 15 -0.05 -15.93 9.99
C LYS A 15 0.66 -14.90 10.86
N ARG A 16 1.92 -14.53 10.55
CA ARG A 16 2.68 -13.54 11.31
C ARG A 16 2.77 -12.22 10.56
N ASP A 17 2.99 -11.14 11.30
CA ASP A 17 3.44 -9.86 10.76
C ASP A 17 4.97 -9.88 10.77
N PRO A 18 5.64 -10.07 9.61
CA PRO A 18 7.09 -10.17 9.54
C PRO A 18 7.77 -8.79 9.53
N LEU A 19 7.02 -7.67 9.62
CA LEU A 19 7.53 -6.34 9.32
C LEU A 19 7.91 -5.52 10.56
N GLY A 20 9.01 -4.78 10.45
CA GLY A 20 9.45 -3.76 11.39
C GLY A 20 10.29 -4.30 12.55
N ARG A 21 10.51 -3.46 13.57
CA ARG A 21 11.49 -3.71 14.64
C ARG A 21 11.22 -4.95 15.52
N GLN A 22 9.97 -5.41 15.54
CA GLN A 22 9.54 -6.66 16.21
C GLN A 22 9.28 -7.81 15.22
N GLY A 23 9.41 -7.54 13.92
CA GLY A 23 9.33 -8.53 12.85
C GLY A 23 10.71 -9.01 12.45
N ASP A 24 10.78 -9.75 11.34
CA ASP A 24 11.99 -10.39 10.87
C ASP A 24 12.84 -9.47 9.99
N PHE A 25 12.24 -8.45 9.35
CA PHE A 25 12.95 -7.47 8.50
C PHE A 25 12.30 -6.07 8.53
N THR A 26 13.13 -5.03 8.33
CA THR A 26 12.69 -3.63 8.20
C THR A 26 12.68 -3.22 6.73
N THR A 27 11.57 -2.64 6.25
CA THR A 27 11.42 -2.18 4.86
C THR A 27 11.64 -0.67 4.72
N ALA A 28 11.94 -0.18 3.51
CA ALA A 28 12.20 1.25 3.28
C ALA A 28 11.08 2.20 3.74
N PRO A 29 9.77 1.88 3.55
CA PRO A 29 8.69 2.70 4.09
C PRO A 29 8.68 2.78 5.63
N GLU A 30 9.15 1.73 6.31
CA GLU A 30 9.23 1.71 7.78
C GLU A 30 10.46 2.48 8.33
N ILE A 31 11.44 2.81 7.46
CA ILE A 31 12.63 3.59 7.84
C ILE A 31 12.35 5.09 7.72
N SER A 32 11.69 5.53 6.65
CA SER A 32 11.45 6.95 6.40
C SER A 32 10.22 7.19 5.55
N GLN A 33 9.38 8.11 6.01
CA GLN A 33 8.22 8.63 5.27
C GLN A 33 8.59 9.22 3.91
N MET A 34 9.82 9.71 3.75
CA MET A 34 10.28 10.32 2.50
C MET A 34 10.21 9.33 1.34
N PHE A 35 10.44 8.04 1.61
CA PHE A 35 10.32 7.02 0.57
C PHE A 35 8.89 6.98 0.01
N GLY A 36 7.88 6.95 0.88
CA GLY A 36 6.49 6.94 0.44
C GLY A 36 6.04 8.26 -0.20
N GLU A 37 6.49 9.40 0.32
CA GLU A 37 6.19 10.71 -0.27
C GLU A 37 6.73 10.84 -1.70
N LEU A 38 7.97 10.40 -1.95
CA LEU A 38 8.56 10.43 -3.29
C LEU A 38 7.81 9.51 -4.28
N ILE A 39 7.37 8.34 -3.84
CA ILE A 39 6.51 7.47 -4.65
C ILE A 39 5.15 8.13 -4.91
N GLY A 40 4.56 8.80 -3.93
CA GLY A 40 3.32 9.56 -4.11
C GLY A 40 3.45 10.68 -5.15
N ILE A 41 4.53 11.46 -5.07
CA ILE A 41 4.84 12.51 -6.07
C ILE A 41 5.01 11.90 -7.46
N TRP A 42 5.71 10.78 -7.58
CA TRP A 42 5.83 10.06 -8.84
C TRP A 42 4.47 9.60 -9.39
N CYS A 43 3.58 9.07 -8.54
CA CYS A 43 2.22 8.68 -8.96
C CYS A 43 1.41 9.89 -9.47
N VAL A 44 1.47 11.03 -8.78
CA VAL A 44 0.81 12.27 -9.22
C VAL A 44 1.35 12.73 -10.57
N GLU A 45 2.66 12.75 -10.74
CA GLU A 45 3.30 13.20 -11.97
C GLU A 45 2.93 12.29 -13.15
N ARG A 46 2.89 10.96 -12.94
CA ARG A 46 2.38 10.02 -13.94
C ARG A 46 0.90 10.23 -14.26
N TRP A 47 0.05 10.46 -13.25
CA TRP A 47 -1.37 10.76 -13.47
C TRP A 47 -1.57 12.04 -14.30
N GLN A 48 -0.83 13.10 -14.01
CA GLN A 48 -0.84 14.33 -14.79
C GLN A 48 -0.37 14.09 -16.23
N ALA A 49 0.71 13.34 -16.41
CA ALA A 49 1.23 12.97 -17.74
C ALA A 49 0.23 12.14 -18.56
N MET A 50 -0.68 11.41 -17.91
CA MET A 50 -1.79 10.69 -18.56
C MET A 50 -3.00 11.59 -18.87
N GLY A 51 -2.89 12.90 -18.67
CA GLY A 51 -3.98 13.85 -18.92
C GLY A 51 -4.95 14.01 -17.75
N SER A 52 -4.53 13.66 -16.53
CA SER A 52 -5.33 13.80 -15.29
C SER A 52 -6.72 13.11 -15.40
N PRO A 53 -6.78 11.82 -15.73
CA PRO A 53 -8.05 11.12 -15.90
C PRO A 53 -8.91 11.20 -14.62
N ALA A 54 -10.21 11.40 -14.79
CA ALA A 54 -11.19 11.50 -13.70
C ALA A 54 -11.38 10.19 -12.91
N SER A 55 -10.88 9.07 -13.42
CA SER A 55 -10.85 7.78 -12.71
C SER A 55 -9.60 7.01 -13.10
N PHE A 56 -8.86 6.50 -12.12
CA PHE A 56 -7.68 5.68 -12.33
C PHE A 56 -7.46 4.72 -11.15
N ASN A 57 -6.66 3.68 -11.35
CA ASN A 57 -6.34 2.70 -10.33
C ASN A 57 -4.92 2.91 -9.80
N ILE A 58 -4.73 2.79 -8.49
CA ILE A 58 -3.43 2.50 -7.90
C ILE A 58 -3.52 1.10 -7.28
N VAL A 59 -2.56 0.25 -7.64
CA VAL A 59 -2.50 -1.14 -7.17
C VAL A 59 -1.19 -1.35 -6.42
N GLU A 60 -1.26 -1.81 -5.17
CA GLU A 60 -0.08 -2.21 -4.39
C GLU A 60 -0.10 -3.71 -4.12
N LEU A 61 1.03 -4.37 -4.41
CA LEU A 61 1.22 -5.80 -4.19
C LEU A 61 1.99 -6.01 -2.90
N GLY A 62 1.39 -6.72 -1.93
CA GLY A 62 1.99 -6.92 -0.62
C GLY A 62 2.20 -5.59 0.13
N PRO A 63 1.14 -4.82 0.41
CA PRO A 63 1.23 -3.49 1.02
C PRO A 63 1.73 -3.49 2.47
N GLY A 64 1.93 -4.66 3.09
CA GLY A 64 2.43 -4.76 4.45
C GLY A 64 1.47 -4.11 5.43
N ARG A 65 1.91 -3.09 6.16
CA ARG A 65 1.04 -2.33 7.06
C ARG A 65 0.22 -1.23 6.37
N GLY A 66 0.46 -0.98 5.08
CA GLY A 66 -0.11 0.14 4.33
C GLY A 66 0.66 1.46 4.52
N THR A 67 1.84 1.42 5.15
CA THR A 67 2.69 2.59 5.43
C THR A 67 3.07 3.33 4.15
N LEU A 68 3.54 2.60 3.13
CA LEU A 68 3.90 3.16 1.82
C LEU A 68 2.71 3.90 1.20
N MET A 69 1.56 3.24 1.08
CA MET A 69 0.36 3.86 0.52
C MET A 69 -0.13 5.05 1.34
N SER A 70 -0.06 4.98 2.67
CA SER A 70 -0.47 6.08 3.54
C SER A 70 0.36 7.34 3.26
N ASP A 71 1.68 7.20 3.16
CA ASP A 71 2.58 8.32 2.85
C ASP A 71 2.41 8.81 1.41
N ALA A 72 2.29 7.90 0.44
CA ALA A 72 2.09 8.23 -0.95
C ALA A 72 0.79 9.03 -1.17
N LEU A 73 -0.32 8.58 -0.57
CA LEU A 73 -1.62 9.26 -0.68
C LEU A 73 -1.68 10.55 0.17
N ARG A 74 -0.89 10.65 1.23
CA ARG A 74 -0.72 11.92 1.97
C ARG A 74 -0.02 12.96 1.11
N ALA A 75 1.06 12.61 0.40
CA ALA A 75 1.71 13.48 -0.56
C ALA A 75 0.79 13.81 -1.76
N GLY A 76 0.05 12.82 -2.26
CA GLY A 76 -0.88 12.97 -3.39
C GLY A 76 -1.98 14.01 -3.17
N LYS A 77 -2.39 14.26 -1.92
CA LYS A 77 -3.38 15.32 -1.57
C LYS A 77 -2.96 16.73 -1.99
N ALA A 78 -1.67 16.97 -2.22
CA ALA A 78 -1.19 18.26 -2.70
C ALA A 78 -1.61 18.56 -4.16
N SER A 79 -2.06 17.54 -4.92
CA SER A 79 -2.54 17.69 -6.29
C SER A 79 -4.08 17.57 -6.36
N PRO A 80 -4.81 18.67 -6.63
CA PRO A 80 -6.27 18.64 -6.73
C PRO A 80 -6.75 17.66 -7.81
N GLY A 81 -7.79 16.86 -7.50
CA GLY A 81 -8.37 15.88 -8.43
C GLY A 81 -7.72 14.50 -8.38
N PHE A 82 -6.50 14.39 -7.83
CA PHE A 82 -5.79 13.12 -7.77
C PHE A 82 -6.48 12.12 -6.83
N ILE A 83 -6.85 12.54 -5.62
CA ILE A 83 -7.50 11.66 -4.64
C ILE A 83 -8.94 11.37 -5.05
N GLU A 84 -9.63 12.31 -5.67
CA GLU A 84 -11.02 12.16 -6.11
C GLU A 84 -11.18 11.12 -7.23
N GLY A 85 -10.20 11.03 -8.14
CA GLY A 85 -10.19 10.04 -9.21
C GLY A 85 -9.61 8.67 -8.83
N LEU A 86 -9.06 8.55 -7.62
CA LEU A 86 -8.34 7.36 -7.17
C LEU A 86 -9.29 6.20 -6.85
N LYS A 87 -8.95 5.02 -7.39
CA LYS A 87 -9.46 3.72 -6.93
C LYS A 87 -8.30 2.89 -6.39
N LEU A 88 -8.30 2.64 -5.08
CA LEU A 88 -7.20 1.96 -4.41
C LEU A 88 -7.42 0.45 -4.33
N HIS A 89 -6.47 -0.32 -4.84
CA HIS A 89 -6.49 -1.79 -4.86
C HIS A 89 -5.27 -2.36 -4.15
N LEU A 90 -5.49 -3.28 -3.21
CA LEU A 90 -4.47 -3.87 -2.36
C LEU A 90 -4.46 -5.39 -2.52
N VAL A 91 -3.37 -5.97 -2.99
CA VAL A 91 -3.23 -7.43 -3.12
C VAL A 91 -2.49 -7.96 -1.89
N GLU A 92 -3.21 -8.63 -1.00
CA GLU A 92 -2.68 -9.06 0.31
C GLU A 92 -3.28 -10.41 0.70
N ILE A 93 -2.45 -11.40 1.06
CA ILE A 93 -2.94 -12.74 1.44
C ILE A 93 -3.10 -12.91 2.96
N ASN A 94 -2.59 -11.97 3.76
CA ASN A 94 -2.60 -12.03 5.21
C ASN A 94 -3.75 -11.21 5.83
N ASP A 95 -4.71 -11.91 6.45
CA ASP A 95 -5.90 -11.28 7.05
C ASP A 95 -5.58 -10.30 8.18
N SER A 96 -4.48 -10.51 8.91
CA SER A 96 -4.06 -9.59 9.97
C SER A 96 -3.60 -8.26 9.39
N LEU A 97 -2.80 -8.32 8.33
CA LEU A 97 -2.33 -7.13 7.62
C LEU A 97 -3.50 -6.42 6.91
N ARG A 98 -4.44 -7.15 6.29
CA ARG A 98 -5.67 -6.55 5.72
C ARG A 98 -6.43 -5.72 6.75
N ARG A 99 -6.55 -6.19 8.00
CA ARG A 99 -7.20 -5.42 9.09
C ARG A 99 -6.44 -4.14 9.42
N GLN A 100 -5.11 -4.19 9.50
CA GLN A 100 -4.29 -3.00 9.78
C GLN A 100 -4.39 -1.98 8.64
N GLN A 101 -4.28 -2.44 7.39
CA GLN A 101 -4.42 -1.62 6.19
C GLN A 101 -5.78 -0.93 6.13
N LYS A 102 -6.87 -1.65 6.45
CA LYS A 102 -8.22 -1.10 6.48
C LYS A 102 -8.33 0.08 7.44
N GLN A 103 -7.64 0.03 8.59
CA GLN A 103 -7.62 1.13 9.53
C GLN A 103 -6.76 2.29 9.03
N ALA A 104 -5.56 2.01 8.51
CA ALA A 104 -4.60 3.01 8.04
C ALA A 104 -5.13 3.79 6.82
N LEU A 105 -5.84 3.11 5.92
CA LEU A 105 -6.25 3.63 4.62
C LEU A 105 -7.77 3.84 4.50
N LYS A 106 -8.47 3.87 5.64
CA LYS A 106 -9.94 4.00 5.70
C LYS A 106 -10.52 5.17 4.92
N ALA A 107 -9.74 6.24 4.72
CA ALA A 107 -10.16 7.45 4.04
C ALA A 107 -10.15 7.34 2.50
N TYR A 108 -9.71 6.20 1.97
CA TYR A 108 -9.47 6.00 0.54
C TYR A 108 -10.22 4.79 -0.05
N ASP A 109 -11.22 4.28 0.69
CA ASP A 109 -12.09 3.16 0.30
C ASP A 109 -11.38 2.01 -0.42
N PRO A 110 -10.38 1.35 0.21
CA PRO A 110 -9.57 0.34 -0.46
C PRO A 110 -10.37 -0.91 -0.81
N VAL A 111 -9.98 -1.57 -1.90
CA VAL A 111 -10.47 -2.91 -2.28
C VAL A 111 -9.32 -3.91 -2.14
N TRP A 112 -9.58 -5.07 -1.52
CA TRP A 112 -8.58 -6.11 -1.30
C TRP A 112 -8.78 -7.31 -2.21
N TYR A 113 -7.66 -7.87 -2.69
CA TYR A 113 -7.59 -9.08 -3.51
C TYR A 113 -6.76 -10.15 -2.82
#